data_AF-A0ABD7GNU8-F1
#
_entry.id   AF-A0ABD7GNU8-F1
#
_cell.length_a   1.000
_cell.length_b   1.000
_cell.length_c   1.000
_cell.angle_alpha   90.00
_cell.angle_beta   90.00
_cell.angle_gamma   90.00
#
_symmetry.space_group_name_H-M   'P 1'
#
loop_
_entity.id
_entity.type
_entity.pdbx_description
1 polymer ?
#
loop_
_entity_poly.entity_id
_entity_poly.type
_entity_poly.pdbx_seq_one_letter_code
_entity_poly.pdbx_strand_id
1 'polypeptide(L)' 'YDPSLPELAHDPDQIEQVLLNIVRNALQALGPEGGEIILRTRTAFQLTLHGVRYRLAARIDVEDNGPGIPPHLQD' A
#
# COMPACT_ATOMS: atom_id res chain seq x y z
N TYR A 1 -2.63 11.82 -2.78
CA TYR A 1 -2.06 11.76 -4.14
C TYR A 1 -0.83 12.66 -4.22
N ASP A 2 0.28 12.18 -4.78
CA ASP A 2 1.52 12.92 -5.05
C ASP A 2 1.67 13.15 -6.57
N PRO A 3 1.59 14.41 -7.05
CA PRO A 3 1.73 14.72 -8.48
C PRO A 3 3.13 14.46 -9.06
N SER A 4 4.15 14.26 -8.22
CA SER A 4 5.53 14.03 -8.64
C SER A 4 5.87 12.56 -8.92
N LEU A 5 4.85 11.68 -8.89
CA LEU A 5 5.05 10.26 -9.15
C LEU A 5 5.65 10.05 -10.54
N PRO A 6 6.68 9.21 -10.66
CA PRO A 6 7.21 8.85 -11.96
C PRO A 6 6.19 8.05 -12.77
N GLU A 7 6.23 8.18 -14.09
CA GLU A 7 5.62 7.18 -14.97
C GLU A 7 6.39 5.87 -14.82
N LEU A 8 5.64 4.77 -14.65
CA LEU A 8 6.18 3.44 -14.43
C LEU A 8 5.51 2.46 -15.39
N ALA A 9 6.29 1.53 -15.94
CA ALA A 9 5.72 0.38 -16.63
C ALA A 9 5.04 -0.53 -15.59
N HIS A 10 3.74 -0.75 -15.74
CA HIS A 10 2.95 -1.60 -14.88
C HIS A 10 1.78 -2.18 -15.67
N ASP A 11 1.18 -3.23 -15.15
CA ASP A 11 -0.10 -3.75 -15.60
C ASP A 11 -1.21 -3.12 -14.74
N PRO A 12 -2.05 -2.21 -15.30
CA PRO A 12 -3.06 -1.51 -14.53
C PRO A 12 -4.05 -2.44 -13.81
N ASP A 13 -4.46 -3.53 -14.47
CA ASP A 13 -5.45 -4.46 -13.94
C ASP A 13 -4.88 -5.21 -12.72
N GLN A 14 -3.61 -5.61 -12.79
CA GLN A 14 -2.94 -6.25 -11.66
C GLN A 14 -2.77 -5.29 -10.48
N ILE A 15 -2.38 -4.03 -10.73
CA ILE A 15 -2.24 -3.03 -9.68
C ILE A 15 -3.60 -2.73 -9.03
N GLU A 16 -4.65 -2.56 -9.82
CA GLU A 16 -6.01 -2.39 -9.31
C GLU A 16 -6.40 -3.56 -8.40
N GLN A 17 -6.21 -4.79 -8.87
CA GLN A 17 -6.56 -5.98 -8.10
C GLN A 17 -5.78 -6.10 -6.78
N VAL A 18 -4.48 -5.76 -6.79
CA VAL A 18 -3.65 -5.72 -5.57
C VAL A 18 -4.20 -4.69 -4.58
N LEU A 19 -4.50 -3.47 -5.04
CA LEU A 19 -5.04 -2.42 -4.18
C LEU A 19 -6.41 -2.81 -3.61
N LEU A 20 -7.30 -3.39 -4.42
CA LEU A 20 -8.60 -3.88 -3.97
C LEU A 20 -8.47 -4.96 -2.89
N ASN A 21 -7.50 -5.86 -3.03
CA ASN A 21 -7.25 -6.90 -2.02
C ASN A 21 -6.77 -6.30 -0.70
N ILE A 22 -5.81 -5.37 -0.74
CA ILE A 22 -5.29 -4.73 0.48
C ILE A 22 -6.37 -3.87 1.16
N VAL A 23 -7.15 -3.09 0.38
CA VAL A 23 -8.25 -2.30 0.93
C VAL A 23 -9.35 -3.19 1.52
N ARG A 24 -9.64 -4.34 0.92
CA ARG A 24 -10.59 -5.31 1.49
C ARG A 24 -10.09 -5.85 2.83
N ASN A 25 -8.80 -6.11 2.97
CA ASN A 25 -8.21 -6.54 4.24
C ASN A 25 -8.33 -5.43 5.29
N ALA A 26 -8.05 -4.18 4.93
CA ALA A 26 -8.24 -3.03 5.81
C ALA A 26 -9.71 -2.87 6.27
N LEU A 27 -10.68 -3.01 5.35
CA LEU A 27 -12.11 -3.00 5.70
C LEU A 27 -12.50 -4.11 6.68
N GLN A 28 -11.93 -5.31 6.51
CA GLN A 28 -12.14 -6.41 7.44
C GLN A 28 -11.53 -6.12 8.82
N ALA A 29 -10.37 -5.46 8.87
CA ALA A 29 -9.72 -5.08 10.11
C ALA A 29 -10.55 -4.03 10.89
N LEU A 30 -11.14 -3.05 10.20
CA LEU A 30 -12.00 -2.03 10.82
C LEU A 30 -13.29 -2.61 11.44
N GLY A 31 -13.79 -3.72 10.90
CA GLY A 31 -14.98 -4.37 11.41
C GLY A 31 -16.26 -3.49 11.28
N PRO A 32 -17.34 -3.83 12.01
CA PRO A 32 -18.65 -3.19 11.84
C PRO A 32 -18.72 -1.74 12.35
N GLU A 33 -17.81 -1.34 13.24
CA GLU A 33 -17.68 0.03 13.74
C GLU A 33 -17.19 0.99 12.65
N GLY A 34 -16.58 0.45 11.59
CA GLY A 34 -15.96 1.22 10.53
C GLY A 34 -14.69 1.93 11.00
N GLY A 35 -14.26 2.94 10.24
CA GLY A 35 -13.04 3.68 10.51
C GLY A 35 -12.57 4.45 9.28
N GLU A 36 -11.28 4.74 9.24
CA GLU A 36 -10.65 5.47 8.14
C GLU A 36 -9.63 4.59 7.43
N ILE A 37 -9.70 4.57 6.10
CA ILE A 37 -8.67 3.98 5.24
C ILE A 37 -8.08 5.11 4.39
N ILE A 38 -6.78 5.31 4.49
CA ILE A 38 -6.05 6.33 3.76
C ILE A 38 -5.21 5.66 2.67
N LEU A 39 -5.49 6.01 1.42
CA LEU A 39 -4.65 5.69 0.27
C LEU A 39 -3.67 6.83 0.02
N ARG A 40 -2.39 6.57 0.28
CA ARG A 40 -1.33 7.56 0.08
C ARG A 40 -0.37 7.09 -1.00
N THR A 41 -0.01 8.00 -1.88
CA THR A 41 1.02 7.77 -2.90
C THR A 41 2.15 8.75 -2.70
N ARG A 42 3.39 8.28 -2.90
CA ARG A 42 4.63 9.04 -2.73
C ARG A 42 5.71 8.54 -3.69
N THR A 43 6.55 9.44 -4.15
CA THR A 43 7.83 9.06 -4.76
C THR A 43 8.82 8.63 -3.67
N ALA A 44 9.40 7.44 -3.81
CA ALA A 44 10.45 6.92 -2.94
C ALA A 44 11.80 6.92 -3.65
N PHE A 45 12.85 7.31 -2.93
CA PHE A 45 14.20 7.40 -3.46
C PHE A 45 15.10 6.34 -2.84
N GLN A 46 16.02 5.80 -3.63
CA GLN A 46 17.09 4.89 -3.15
C GLN A 46 16.55 3.65 -2.42
N LEU A 47 15.40 3.13 -2.84
CA LEU A 47 14.73 2.00 -2.21
C LEU A 47 15.41 0.68 -2.63
N THR A 48 15.66 -0.21 -1.68
CA THR A 48 16.15 -1.57 -1.97
C THR A 48 14.98 -2.54 -1.96
N LEU A 49 14.72 -3.18 -3.08
CA LEU A 49 13.69 -4.21 -3.25
C LEU A 49 14.36 -5.49 -3.71
N HIS A 50 14.15 -6.60 -3.00
CA HIS A 50 14.74 -7.91 -3.33
C HIS A 50 16.26 -7.86 -3.57
N GLY A 51 16.99 -7.07 -2.76
CA GLY A 51 18.45 -6.91 -2.87
C GLY A 51 18.92 -6.00 -4.02
N VAL A 52 18.01 -5.47 -4.84
CA VAL A 52 18.31 -4.52 -5.92
C VAL A 52 17.97 -3.11 -5.48
N ARG A 53 18.91 -2.18 -5.68
CA ARG A 53 18.73 -0.77 -5.34
C ARG A 53 18.12 0.01 -6.50
N TYR A 54 16.93 0.54 -6.29
CA TYR A 54 16.19 1.39 -7.21
C TYR A 54 16.40 2.85 -6.85
N ARG A 55 16.83 3.67 -7.82
CA ARG A 55 17.02 5.11 -7.59
C ARG A 55 15.71 5.82 -7.28
N LEU A 56 14.64 5.39 -7.93
CA LEU A 56 13.30 5.95 -7.86
C LEU A 56 12.28 4.79 -7.86
N ALA A 57 11.25 4.89 -7.05
CA ALA A 57 10.13 3.96 -7.00
C ALA A 57 8.84 4.71 -6.66
N ALA A 58 7.69 4.24 -7.12
CA ALA A 58 6.42 4.67 -6.55
C ALA A 58 6.13 3.85 -5.31
N ARG A 59 5.74 4.53 -4.23
CA ARG A 59 5.26 3.93 -3.00
C ARG A 59 3.76 4.22 -2.88
N ILE A 60 3.00 3.17 -2.60
CA ILE A 60 1.57 3.25 -2.32
C ILE A 60 1.37 2.65 -0.92
N ASP A 61 0.85 3.46 -0.01
CA ASP A 61 0.50 3.04 1.35
C ASP A 61 -1.02 2.92 1.45
N VAL A 62 -1.48 1.83 2.07
CA VAL A 62 -2.86 1.63 2.50
C VAL A 62 -2.82 1.60 4.02
N GLU A 63 -3.27 2.69 4.66
CA GLU A 63 -3.24 2.87 6.10
C GLU A 63 -4.67 2.74 6.64
N ASP A 64 -4.89 1.89 7.64
CA ASP A 64 -6.14 1.81 8.41
C ASP A 64 -5.90 2.15 9.88
N ASN A 65 -6.95 2.58 10.57
CA ASN A 65 -6.92 2.85 12.01
C ASN A 65 -7.60 1.74 12.84
N GLY A 66 -7.61 0.51 12.32
CA GLY A 66 -8.15 -0.65 13.00
C GLY A 66 -7.26 -1.17 14.14
N PRO A 67 -7.66 -2.29 14.77
CA PRO A 67 -6.90 -2.91 15.87
C PRO A 67 -5.52 -3.47 15.45
N GLY A 68 -5.20 -3.40 14.16
CA GLY A 68 -3.96 -3.91 13.58
C GLY A 68 -3.95 -5.44 13.41
N ILE A 69 -2.82 -5.95 12.95
CA ILE A 69 -2.61 -7.39 12.73
C ILE A 69 -2.30 -8.06 14.08
N PRO A 70 -2.93 -9.19 14.44
CA PRO A 70 -2.61 -9.92 15.66
C PRO A 70 -1.11 -10.27 15.75
N PRO A 71 -0.46 -10.16 16.93
CA PRO A 71 0.99 -10.36 17.06
C PRO A 71 1.50 -11.73 16.61
N HIS A 72 0.65 -12.77 16.66
CA HIS A 72 1.02 -14.12 16.23
C HIS A 72 1.05 -14.29 14.70
N LEU A 73 0.57 -13.29 13.94
CA LEU A 73 0.65 -13.22 12.48
C LEU A 73 1.68 -12.19 12.01
N GLN A 74 2.35 -11.50 12.93
CA GLN A 74 3.45 -10.58 12.62
C GLN A 74 4.74 -11.40 12.56
N ASP A 75 5.25 -11.63 11.35
CA ASP A 75 6.58 -12.23 11.09
C ASP A 75 7.72 -11.28 11.48
#